data_AF-A0A2D1U323-F1
#
_entry.id   AF-A0A2D1U323-F1
#
_cell.length_a   1.000
_cell.length_b   1.000
_cell.length_c   1.000
_cell.angle_alpha   90.00
_cell.angle_beta   90.00
_cell.angle_gamma   90.00
#
_symmetry.space_group_name_H-M   'P 1'
#
loop_
_entity.id
_entity.type
_entity.pdbx_description
1 polymer ?
#
loop_
_entity_poly.entity_id
_entity_poly.type
_entity_poly.pdbx_seq_one_letter_code
_entity_poly.pdbx_strand_id
1 'polypeptide(L)'
;MVSCNIAKQAGSKGLVKLSGKIEKLGMTTFQYGTHILTADAKTYALKSGKVDLNAYVDKEVTLKGTKIDGYPIENGPELIEVEEVTSK
;
A
#
# COMPACT_ATOMS: atom_id res chain seq x y z
N MET A 1 2.96 22.92 -38.14
CA MET A 1 2.02 22.57 -37.05
C MET A 1 1.88 21.06 -37.03
N VAL A 2 2.34 20.39 -35.98
CA VAL A 2 1.61 19.40 -35.16
C VAL A 2 2.52 19.10 -33.98
N SER A 3 2.13 19.62 -32.82
CA SER A 3 2.72 19.30 -31.53
C SER A 3 2.18 17.93 -31.07
N CYS A 4 3.07 16.97 -30.80
CA CYS A 4 2.73 15.80 -29.99
C CYS A 4 3.45 15.92 -28.65
N ASN A 5 2.77 16.53 -27.69
CA ASN A 5 3.07 16.45 -26.27
C ASN A 5 2.90 15.00 -25.81
N ILE A 6 3.90 14.15 -26.02
CA ILE A 6 3.98 12.86 -25.34
C ILE A 6 4.59 13.13 -23.97
N ALA A 7 3.76 13.68 -23.08
CA ALA A 7 4.03 13.63 -21.65
C ALA A 7 3.99 12.15 -21.22
N LYS A 8 5.16 11.50 -21.29
CA LYS A 8 5.68 10.58 -20.28
C LYS A 8 4.60 9.80 -19.49
N GLN A 9 3.87 8.90 -20.14
CA GLN A 9 3.34 7.72 -19.46
C GLN A 9 4.47 6.69 -19.35
N ALA A 10 5.49 7.04 -18.58
CA ALA A 10 6.54 6.11 -18.19
C ALA A 10 6.09 5.38 -16.91
N GLY A 11 5.64 4.15 -17.05
CA GLY A 11 5.90 3.10 -16.05
C GLY A 11 5.16 3.13 -14.71
N SER A 12 3.89 3.55 -14.64
CA SER A 12 3.08 3.42 -13.40
C SER A 12 2.44 2.03 -13.24
N LYS A 13 3.22 0.95 -13.40
CA LYS A 13 2.70 -0.42 -13.20
C LYS A 13 2.65 -0.69 -11.69
N GLY A 14 1.54 -0.33 -11.04
CA GLY A 14 1.25 -0.74 -9.65
C GLY A 14 1.28 0.34 -8.57
N LEU A 15 1.61 1.60 -8.90
CA LEU A 15 1.53 2.70 -7.93
C LEU A 15 0.08 2.91 -7.47
N VAL A 16 -0.14 2.87 -6.16
CA VAL A 16 -1.43 3.10 -5.52
C VAL A 16 -1.33 4.06 -4.35
N LYS A 17 -2.42 4.81 -4.16
CA LYS A 17 -2.62 5.67 -3.00
C LYS A 17 -3.84 5.17 -2.26
N LEU A 18 -3.66 4.78 -1.01
CA LEU A 18 -4.71 4.23 -0.17
C LEU A 18 -4.84 5.08 1.09
N SER A 19 -6.07 5.29 1.55
CA SER A 19 -6.34 5.97 2.81
C SER A 19 -7.16 5.05 3.69
N GLY A 20 -6.78 4.94 4.96
CA GLY A 20 -7.42 4.04 5.88
C GLY A 20 -6.69 3.99 7.20
N LYS A 21 -7.12 3.08 8.06
CA LYS A 21 -6.52 2.88 9.38
C LYS A 21 -5.39 1.85 9.26
N ILE A 22 -4.20 2.20 9.74
CA ILE A 22 -3.10 1.23 9.86
C ILE A 22 -3.28 0.45 11.16
N GLU A 23 -3.21 -0.86 11.05
CA GLU A 23 -3.29 -1.79 12.19
C GLU A 23 -2.09 -2.73 12.16
N LYS A 24 -1.64 -3.18 13.33
CA LYS A 24 -0.53 -4.12 13.42
C LYS A 24 -0.97 -5.48 12.91
N LEU A 25 -0.10 -6.16 12.16
CA LEU A 25 -0.37 -7.53 11.72
C LEU A 25 -0.46 -8.45 12.95
N GLY A 26 -1.67 -8.94 13.25
CA GLY A 26 -1.94 -9.84 14.36
C GLY A 26 -1.89 -11.32 13.94
N MET A 27 -2.77 -12.14 14.52
CA MET A 27 -2.98 -13.51 14.05
C MET A 27 -3.68 -13.50 12.70
N THR A 28 -2.92 -13.60 11.62
CA THR A 28 -3.42 -13.65 10.24
C THR A 28 -3.13 -15.01 9.61
N THR A 29 -4.00 -15.44 8.69
CA THR A 29 -3.79 -16.66 7.90
C THR A 29 -2.68 -16.49 6.87
N PHE A 30 -2.44 -15.26 6.42
CA PHE A 30 -1.36 -14.91 5.51
C PHE A 30 -0.07 -14.61 6.30
N GLN A 31 1.05 -15.12 5.79
CA GLN A 31 2.38 -15.02 6.42
C GLN A 31 3.24 -13.90 5.80
N TYR A 32 2.62 -12.83 5.30
CA TYR A 32 3.32 -11.73 4.62
C TYR A 32 2.83 -10.36 5.06
N GLY A 33 3.68 -9.35 4.82
CA GLY A 33 3.49 -8.00 5.34
C GLY A 33 3.95 -7.87 6.79
N THR A 34 3.92 -6.64 7.29
CA THR A 34 4.22 -6.30 8.69
C THR A 34 3.04 -5.63 9.38
N HIS A 35 2.18 -4.98 8.60
CA HIS A 35 0.99 -4.26 9.05
C HIS A 35 -0.14 -4.50 8.07
N ILE A 36 -1.35 -4.07 8.42
CA ILE A 36 -2.48 -4.03 7.52
C ILE A 36 -3.04 -2.62 7.43
N LEU A 37 -3.61 -2.28 6.26
CA LEU A 37 -4.46 -1.10 6.10
C LEU A 37 -5.89 -1.57 5.91
N THR A 38 -6.78 -1.08 6.76
CA THR A 38 -8.22 -1.27 6.60
C THR A 38 -8.82 -0.02 5.97
N ALA A 39 -9.36 -0.15 4.76
CA ALA A 39 -9.93 0.95 3.97
C ALA A 39 -11.23 0.49 3.30
N ASP A 40 -12.35 1.19 3.55
CA ASP A 40 -13.66 0.94 2.91
C ASP A 40 -14.05 -0.56 2.85
N ALA A 41 -13.92 -1.25 3.99
CA ALA A 41 -14.17 -2.69 4.16
C ALA A 41 -13.25 -3.64 3.38
N LYS A 42 -12.13 -3.15 2.85
CA LYS A 42 -11.02 -3.95 2.32
C LYS A 42 -9.81 -3.89 3.23
N THR A 43 -9.10 -5.00 3.31
CA THR A 43 -7.83 -5.10 4.03
C THR A 43 -6.70 -5.26 3.02
N TYR A 44 -5.62 -4.51 3.24
CA TYR A 44 -4.40 -4.57 2.45
C TYR A 44 -3.25 -4.94 3.37
N ALA A 45 -2.40 -5.89 2.98
CA ALA A 45 -1.14 -6.11 3.68
C ALA A 45 -0.17 -5.00 3.31
N LEU A 46 0.50 -4.45 4.31
CA LEU A 46 1.52 -3.43 4.14
C LEU A 46 2.88 -4.00 4.47
N LYS A 47 3.86 -3.65 3.67
CA LYS A 47 5.28 -3.83 3.97
C LYS A 47 5.99 -2.51 3.73
N SER A 48 6.85 -2.11 4.63
CA SER A 48 7.78 -1.01 4.39
C SER A 48 9.13 -1.35 4.97
N GLY A 49 10.18 -1.07 4.20
CA GLY A 49 11.57 -1.06 4.69
C GLY A 49 12.13 0.34 4.89
N LYS A 50 11.37 1.39 4.54
CA LYS A 50 11.83 2.79 4.56
C LYS A 50 11.06 3.65 5.58
N VAL A 51 9.81 3.30 5.86
CA VAL A 51 8.92 4.04 6.76
C VAL A 51 8.57 3.14 7.94
N ASP A 52 8.67 3.66 9.17
CA ASP A 52 8.16 2.97 10.35
C ASP A 52 6.64 3.07 10.37
N LEU A 53 5.96 1.96 10.06
CA LEU A 53 4.50 1.87 10.09
C LEU A 53 3.95 1.80 11.51
N ASN A 54 4.76 1.39 12.50
CA ASN A 54 4.32 1.31 13.90
C ASN A 54 3.92 2.68 14.45
N ALA A 55 4.61 3.76 14.06
CA ALA A 55 4.28 5.14 14.44
C ALA A 55 2.88 5.61 14.00
N TYR A 56 2.27 4.88 13.07
CA TYR A 56 0.96 5.15 12.49
C TYR A 56 -0.10 4.09 12.83
N VAL A 57 0.24 3.10 13.67
CA VAL A 57 -0.73 2.12 14.15
C VAL A 57 -1.85 2.85 14.89
N ASP A 58 -3.08 2.40 14.64
CA ASP A 58 -4.33 2.96 15.13
C ASP A 58 -4.66 4.38 14.62
N LYS A 59 -3.89 4.90 13.65
CA LYS A 59 -4.14 6.21 13.03
C LYS A 59 -4.71 6.05 11.63
N GLU A 60 -5.59 6.98 11.29
CA GLU A 60 -6.05 7.14 9.91
C GLU A 60 -4.98 7.92 9.14
N VAL A 61 -4.46 7.28 8.09
CA VAL A 61 -3.38 7.84 7.29
C VAL A 61 -3.65 7.60 5.81
N THR A 62 -3.02 8.41 4.98
CA THR A 62 -2.94 8.21 3.55
C THR A 62 -1.53 7.73 3.22
N LEU A 63 -1.43 6.53 2.66
CA LEU A 63 -0.17 5.96 2.20
C LEU A 63 -0.09 5.94 0.69
N LYS A 64 1.14 6.04 0.19
CA LYS A 64 1.49 5.78 -1.20
C LYS A 64 2.47 4.62 -1.24
N GLY A 65 2.24 3.73 -2.19
CA GLY A 65 3.08 2.58 -2.37
C GLY A 65 2.84 1.91 -3.70
N THR A 66 3.48 0.78 -3.89
CA THR A 66 3.37 -0.01 -5.11
C THR A 66 2.84 -1.40 -4.78
N LYS A 67 1.86 -1.87 -5.54
CA LYS A 67 1.38 -3.25 -5.47
C LYS A 67 2.51 -4.21 -5.83
N ILE A 68 2.76 -5.20 -4.99
CA ILE A 68 3.74 -6.24 -5.27
C ILE A 68 3.06 -7.34 -6.10
N ASP A 69 3.53 -7.52 -7.34
CA ASP A 69 3.12 -8.64 -8.20
C ASP A 69 3.40 -10.00 -7.50
N GLY A 70 2.52 -10.97 -7.74
CA GLY A 70 2.58 -12.28 -7.07
C GLY A 70 1.84 -12.37 -5.74
N TYR A 71 1.17 -11.29 -5.32
CA TYR A 71 0.25 -11.26 -4.19
C TYR A 71 -1.16 -10.83 -4.64
N PRO A 72 -2.21 -11.32 -3.96
CA PRO A 72 -2.18 -12.17 -2.77
C PRO A 72 -1.81 -13.64 -3.04
N ILE A 73 -1.23 -14.29 -2.02
CA ILE A 73 -1.03 -15.75 -1.99
C ILE A 73 -2.20 -16.35 -1.19
N GLU A 74 -2.81 -17.42 -1.68
CA GLU A 74 -3.83 -18.22 -0.96
C GLU A 74 -4.98 -17.38 -0.35
N ASN A 75 -5.68 -16.60 -1.16
CA ASN A 75 -6.81 -15.75 -0.75
C ASN A 75 -6.48 -14.68 0.32
N GLY A 76 -5.21 -14.33 0.51
CA GLY A 76 -4.84 -13.21 1.37
C GLY A 76 -5.17 -11.82 0.79
N PRO A 77 -4.86 -10.74 1.51
CA PRO A 77 -5.02 -9.37 1.02
C PRO A 77 -3.90 -8.97 0.04
N GLU A 78 -4.14 -7.97 -0.81
CA GLU A 78 -3.10 -7.45 -1.70
C GLU A 78 -1.93 -6.88 -0.88
N LEU A 79 -0.69 -7.15 -1.30
CA LEU A 79 0.52 -6.63 -0.65
C LEU A 79 0.95 -5.30 -1.29
N ILE A 80 1.05 -4.27 -0.46
CA ILE A 80 1.50 -2.94 -0.85
C ILE A 80 2.85 -2.66 -0.21
N GLU A 81 3.85 -2.36 -1.03
CA GLU A 81 5.11 -1.81 -0.57
C GLU A 81 4.96 -0.31 -0.37
N VAL A 82 4.94 0.11 0.88
CA VAL A 82 4.70 1.50 1.29
C VAL A 82 6.01 2.29 1.19
N GLU A 83 5.96 3.33 0.38
CA GLU A 83 7.08 4.25 0.16
C GLU A 83 6.92 5.54 0.95
N GLU A 84 5.68 6.03 1.09
CA GLU A 84 5.36 7.26 1.81
C GLU A 84 4.08 7.10 2.64
N VAL A 85 4.07 7.69 3.85
CA VAL A 85 2.87 7.77 4.70
C VAL A 85 2.66 9.23 5.08
N THR A 86 1.41 9.68 5.00
CA THR A 86 0.97 11.01 5.41
C THR A 86 -0.18 10.85 6.40
N SER A 87 0.05 11.28 7.64
CA SER A 87 -1.05 11.41 8.62
C SER A 87 -1.88 12.65 8.29
N LYS A 88 -3.19 12.55 8.50
CA LYS A 88 -4.11 13.68 8.38
C LYS A 88 -4.13 14.53 9.64
#